data_AF-A0ABD3MEI7-F1
#
_entry.id   AF-A0ABD3MEI7-F1
#
_cell.length_a   1.000
_cell.length_b   1.000
_cell.length_c   1.000
_cell.angle_alpha   90.00
_cell.angle_beta   90.00
_cell.angle_gamma   90.00
#
_symmetry.space_group_name_H-M   'P 1'
#
loop_
_entity.id
_entity.type
_entity.pdbx_description
1 polymer ?
#
loop_
_entity_poly.entity_id
_entity_poly.type
_entity_poly.pdbx_seq_one_letter_code
_entity_poly.pdbx_strand_id
1 'polypeptide(L)'
;MSAAEEATINPDGSTTFDDATASSSGGGDYGGSAGEDIPNMDAGSSADGSSEEPAVEDIVRGIDPALYLALIVAAFAILFIYLQLRKKRNNASVDDFFSNLDGDKFNLKLPAAVDEYYEVKAKCEEEGWEPGQAPEGGQPNTHHRLLAQALMKRCIADIPIVTHIQRESAGMNKLYSQSMCSVKQWKSFQACEAMVSAEVEEVRAEADEIEPGWSNVVWRQAMQYHNMLKQKEEQAKAQAAAQVKAIAEKKKAEDDKKAAEQARYNEIKKKVDDEKARIANAEKVAAELVKQEEREKDSKKAFSGKGGSGMKKGFLG
;
A
#
# COMPACT_ATOMS: atom_id res chain seq x y z
N MET A 1 -58.03 21.71 -17.24
CA MET A 1 -58.12 21.43 -15.80
C MET A 1 -56.71 21.18 -15.32
N SER A 2 -56.24 22.01 -14.39
CA SER A 2 -54.85 22.14 -13.97
C SER A 2 -54.28 20.88 -13.32
N ALA A 3 -52.99 20.65 -13.59
CA ALA A 3 -52.15 19.67 -12.93
C ALA A 3 -51.89 20.08 -11.48
N ALA A 4 -51.91 19.10 -10.57
CA ALA A 4 -51.44 19.25 -9.20
C ALA A 4 -49.96 18.84 -9.15
N GLU A 5 -49.11 19.78 -8.74
CA GLU A 5 -47.69 19.58 -8.47
C GLU A 5 -47.52 19.01 -7.05
N GLU A 6 -46.91 17.83 -6.92
CA GLU A 6 -46.45 17.30 -5.62
C GLU A 6 -44.93 17.56 -5.49
N ALA A 7 -44.58 18.37 -4.49
CA ALA A 7 -43.20 18.66 -4.12
C ALA A 7 -42.56 17.46 -3.39
N THR A 8 -41.45 16.94 -3.91
CA THR A 8 -40.65 15.93 -3.22
C THR A 8 -39.52 16.62 -2.45
N ILE A 9 -39.53 16.47 -1.12
CA ILE A 9 -38.57 17.07 -0.18
C ILE A 9 -37.41 16.08 0.02
N ASN A 10 -36.17 16.52 -0.20
CA ASN A 10 -34.96 15.72 0.07
C ASN A 10 -34.61 15.71 1.57
N PRO A 11 -33.97 14.65 2.09
CA PRO A 11 -33.68 14.46 3.51
C PRO A 11 -32.59 15.37 4.11
N ASP A 12 -32.05 16.34 3.36
CA ASP A 12 -31.05 17.32 3.84
C ASP A 12 -31.61 18.73 4.07
N GLY A 13 -32.91 18.95 3.86
CA GLY A 13 -33.58 20.23 4.10
C GLY A 13 -33.33 21.31 3.05
N SER A 14 -32.72 20.98 1.90
CA SER A 14 -32.60 21.91 0.78
C SER A 14 -33.76 21.75 -0.21
N THR A 15 -34.34 22.87 -0.65
CA THR A 15 -35.28 22.94 -1.78
C THR A 15 -34.62 23.74 -2.91
N THR A 16 -34.57 23.19 -4.13
CA THR A 16 -34.23 23.99 -5.32
C THR A 16 -35.18 23.62 -6.45
N PHE A 17 -35.85 24.66 -6.95
CA PHE A 17 -36.87 24.65 -7.99
C PHE A 17 -36.23 24.65 -9.38
N ASP A 18 -36.80 23.88 -10.30
CA ASP A 18 -36.66 24.08 -11.74
C ASP A 18 -37.47 25.34 -12.12
N ASP A 19 -36.80 26.39 -12.60
CA ASP A 19 -37.46 27.50 -13.29
C ASP A 19 -37.09 27.45 -14.77
N ALA A 20 -38.11 27.22 -15.59
CA ALA A 20 -38.03 27.27 -17.04
C ALA A 20 -38.87 28.44 -17.53
N THR A 21 -38.27 29.21 -18.45
CA THR A 21 -38.86 30.11 -19.45
C THR A 21 -38.99 31.60 -19.13
N ALA A 22 -38.01 32.37 -19.60
CA ALA A 22 -38.28 33.64 -20.27
C ALA A 22 -37.25 33.89 -21.40
N SER A 23 -37.76 34.39 -22.52
CA SER A 23 -37.21 34.34 -23.87
C SER A 23 -36.39 35.56 -24.30
N SER A 24 -35.47 35.30 -25.25
CA SER A 24 -35.14 36.11 -26.44
C SER A 24 -33.93 37.06 -26.43
N SER A 25 -33.27 37.02 -27.60
CA SER A 25 -32.19 37.86 -28.16
C SER A 25 -30.78 37.50 -27.69
N GLY A 26 -29.79 37.26 -28.56
CA GLY A 26 -29.71 37.27 -30.02
C GLY A 26 -28.23 37.30 -30.41
N GLY A 27 -27.85 36.57 -31.46
CA GLY A 27 -26.61 36.76 -32.21
C GLY A 27 -25.32 36.21 -31.58
N GLY A 28 -24.93 35.01 -32.00
CA GLY A 28 -23.54 34.53 -31.92
C GLY A 28 -22.96 34.48 -33.33
N ASP A 29 -21.85 35.18 -33.55
CA ASP A 29 -20.98 35.00 -34.72
C ASP A 29 -19.51 35.30 -34.34
N TYR A 30 -18.70 34.24 -34.48
CA TYR A 30 -17.26 34.12 -34.81
C TYR A 30 -16.16 35.08 -34.26
N GLY A 31 -15.08 34.43 -33.79
CA GLY A 31 -13.72 34.96 -33.70
C GLY A 31 -13.05 34.53 -32.38
N GLY A 32 -12.10 33.60 -32.29
CA GLY A 32 -11.13 33.15 -33.27
C GLY A 32 -9.75 33.75 -32.98
N SER A 33 -8.93 33.00 -32.24
CA SER A 33 -7.47 32.92 -32.37
C SER A 33 -6.54 33.88 -31.60
N ALA A 34 -5.74 33.23 -30.75
CA ALA A 34 -4.30 33.41 -30.52
C ALA A 34 -3.78 34.71 -29.90
N GLY A 35 -3.46 34.63 -28.60
CA GLY A 35 -2.40 35.41 -27.97
C GLY A 35 -1.06 34.72 -28.15
N GLU A 36 -0.09 35.46 -28.68
CA GLU A 36 1.34 35.15 -28.64
C GLU A 36 2.05 36.36 -28.03
N ASP A 37 2.30 36.33 -26.72
CA ASP A 37 3.24 37.24 -26.06
C ASP A 37 4.56 36.48 -25.84
N ILE A 38 5.54 36.79 -26.69
CA ILE A 38 6.93 36.35 -26.58
C ILE A 38 7.72 37.42 -25.80
N PRO A 39 8.34 37.12 -24.65
CA PRO A 39 9.32 38.02 -24.06
C PRO A 39 10.66 37.88 -24.80
N ASN A 40 11.00 38.95 -25.51
CA ASN A 40 12.29 39.23 -26.13
C ASN A 40 13.38 39.38 -25.04
N MET A 41 14.41 38.51 -25.06
CA MET A 41 15.64 38.63 -24.27
C MET A 41 16.83 38.69 -25.22
N ASP A 42 17.37 39.89 -25.42
CA ASP A 42 18.69 40.17 -26.01
C ASP A 42 19.07 41.60 -25.52
N ALA A 43 19.92 41.79 -24.52
CA ALA A 43 21.39 41.71 -24.45
C ALA A 43 22.13 42.97 -24.96
N GLY A 44 23.02 43.48 -24.09
CA GLY A 44 24.07 44.47 -24.38
C GLY A 44 23.63 45.93 -24.24
N SER A 45 24.37 46.86 -23.62
CA SER A 45 25.78 46.90 -23.25
C SER A 45 25.99 48.11 -22.34
N SER A 46 26.65 47.93 -21.20
CA SER A 46 27.14 49.00 -20.32
C SER A 46 28.58 48.72 -19.92
N ALA A 47 29.31 49.82 -19.73
CA ALA A 47 30.63 49.96 -19.10
C ALA A 47 31.87 49.88 -20.03
N ASP A 48 32.04 51.03 -20.71
CA ASP A 48 33.30 51.76 -20.87
C ASP A 48 34.08 51.92 -19.54
N GLY A 49 35.42 51.94 -19.57
CA GLY A 49 36.26 52.19 -18.39
C GLY A 49 37.65 51.55 -18.40
N SER A 50 38.54 52.10 -19.22
CA SER A 50 39.98 51.85 -19.35
C SER A 50 40.81 51.83 -18.06
N SER A 51 41.81 50.94 -17.95
CA SER A 51 43.14 51.25 -17.38
C SER A 51 44.21 50.22 -17.78
N GLU A 52 45.14 50.70 -18.62
CA GLU A 52 46.60 50.51 -18.57
C GLU A 52 47.26 49.12 -18.84
N GLU A 53 47.89 49.07 -20.03
CA GLU A 53 49.28 48.63 -20.29
C GLU A 53 49.57 47.13 -20.62
N PRO A 54 50.59 46.86 -21.48
CA PRO A 54 50.42 46.03 -22.66
C PRO A 54 51.21 44.71 -22.61
N ALA A 55 50.56 43.57 -22.85
CA ALA A 55 51.30 42.29 -23.02
C ALA A 55 50.51 41.15 -23.68
N VAL A 56 49.53 41.41 -24.57
CA VAL A 56 48.73 40.31 -25.17
C VAL A 56 48.61 40.32 -26.69
N GLU A 57 49.10 41.35 -27.38
CA GLU A 57 49.05 41.40 -28.84
C GLU A 57 50.01 40.43 -29.54
N ASP A 58 50.92 39.78 -28.80
CA ASP A 58 51.87 38.81 -29.35
C ASP A 58 51.46 37.34 -29.20
N ILE A 59 50.31 37.01 -28.59
CA ILE A 59 49.82 35.61 -28.48
C ILE A 59 48.80 35.26 -29.59
N VAL A 60 48.21 36.26 -30.26
CA VAL A 60 47.20 36.02 -31.32
C VAL A 60 47.82 35.90 -32.72
N ARG A 61 49.13 36.17 -32.89
CA ARG A 61 49.82 36.12 -34.19
C ARG A 61 50.35 34.75 -34.63
N GLY A 62 49.78 33.66 -34.13
CA GLY A 62 50.23 32.32 -34.53
C GLY A 62 49.17 31.21 -34.50
N ILE A 63 47.96 31.50 -34.05
CA ILE A 63 46.88 30.50 -33.98
C ILE A 63 46.00 30.69 -35.21
N ASP A 64 45.99 29.68 -36.07
CA ASP A 64 45.18 29.61 -37.28
C ASP A 64 43.72 29.97 -36.96
N PRO A 65 43.10 30.94 -37.65
CA PRO A 65 41.68 31.26 -37.52
C PRO A 65 40.77 30.02 -37.60
N ALA A 66 41.21 28.98 -38.33
CA ALA A 66 40.53 27.69 -38.41
C ALA A 66 40.43 26.97 -37.05
N LEU A 67 41.39 27.14 -36.14
CA LEU A 67 41.36 26.52 -34.80
C LEU A 67 40.29 27.15 -33.92
N TYR A 68 40.07 28.46 -34.01
CA TYR A 68 38.98 29.13 -33.28
C TYR A 68 37.62 28.66 -33.80
N LEU A 69 37.48 28.53 -35.12
CA LEU A 69 36.25 28.02 -35.75
C LEU A 69 36.00 26.55 -35.34
N ALA A 70 37.05 25.72 -35.33
CA ALA A 70 36.97 24.33 -34.88
C ALA A 70 36.55 24.21 -33.40
N LEU A 71 37.06 25.08 -32.52
CA LEU A 71 36.67 25.10 -31.11
C LEU A 71 35.21 25.52 -30.91
N ILE A 72 34.74 26.50 -31.68
CA ILE A 72 33.33 26.94 -31.63
C ILE A 72 32.41 25.82 -32.12
N VAL A 73 32.75 25.16 -33.23
CA VAL A 73 31.98 24.01 -33.74
C VAL A 73 31.99 22.84 -32.75
N ALA A 74 33.13 22.57 -32.11
CA ALA A 74 33.23 21.55 -31.07
C ALA A 74 32.36 21.91 -29.85
N ALA A 75 32.36 23.18 -29.41
CA ALA A 75 31.51 23.64 -28.32
C ALA A 75 30.01 23.51 -28.65
N PHE A 76 29.60 23.88 -29.87
CA PHE A 76 28.22 23.69 -30.33
C PHE A 76 27.85 22.21 -30.47
N ALA A 77 28.76 21.34 -30.94
CA ALA A 77 28.54 19.91 -31.01
C ALA A 77 28.38 19.31 -29.60
N ILE A 78 29.22 19.71 -28.64
CA ILE A 78 29.12 19.30 -27.24
C ILE A 78 27.80 19.79 -26.62
N LEU A 79 27.42 21.05 -26.87
CA LEU A 79 26.14 21.61 -26.40
C LEU A 79 24.95 20.88 -27.03
N PHE A 80 25.01 20.58 -28.32
CA PHE A 80 23.98 19.83 -29.04
C PHE A 80 23.85 18.39 -28.52
N ILE A 81 24.98 17.71 -28.30
CA ILE A 81 25.03 16.38 -27.67
C ILE A 81 24.49 16.45 -26.25
N TYR A 82 24.86 17.46 -25.46
CA TYR A 82 24.36 17.66 -24.10
C TYR A 82 22.85 17.92 -24.07
N LEU A 83 22.32 18.74 -25.00
CA LEU A 83 20.89 19.00 -25.13
C LEU A 83 20.14 17.75 -25.62
N GLN A 84 20.70 16.99 -26.55
CA GLN A 84 20.16 15.69 -27.00
C GLN A 84 20.16 14.67 -25.85
N LEU A 85 21.23 14.60 -25.06
CA LEU A 85 21.33 13.72 -23.90
C LEU A 85 20.39 14.16 -22.78
N ARG A 86 20.22 15.47 -22.55
CA ARG A 86 19.26 16.02 -21.58
C ARG A 86 17.82 15.76 -22.03
N LYS A 87 17.52 15.93 -23.31
CA LYS A 87 16.22 15.58 -23.91
C LYS A 87 15.96 14.07 -23.83
N LYS A 88 16.97 13.24 -24.12
CA LYS A 88 16.89 11.77 -23.99
C LYS A 88 16.74 11.33 -22.54
N ARG A 89 17.38 11.99 -21.57
CA ARG A 89 17.25 11.68 -20.14
C ARG A 89 15.87 12.08 -19.60
N ASN A 90 15.35 13.23 -20.01
CA ASN A 90 13.99 13.64 -19.66
C ASN A 90 12.95 12.72 -20.30
N ASN A 91 13.14 12.32 -21.56
CA ASN A 91 12.28 11.32 -22.20
C ASN A 91 12.42 9.95 -21.55
N ALA A 92 13.62 9.54 -21.12
CA ALA A 92 13.85 8.26 -20.44
C ALA A 92 13.19 8.20 -19.06
N SER A 93 13.16 9.28 -18.27
CA SER A 93 12.42 9.32 -17.00
C SER A 93 10.91 9.28 -17.18
N VAL A 94 10.42 9.79 -18.31
CA VAL A 94 9.01 9.73 -18.69
C VAL A 94 8.69 8.32 -19.20
N ASP A 95 9.55 7.74 -20.03
CA ASP A 95 9.46 6.34 -20.48
C ASP A 95 9.54 5.36 -19.31
N ASP A 96 10.38 5.56 -18.30
CA ASP A 96 10.48 4.68 -17.12
C ASP A 96 9.24 4.72 -16.22
N PHE A 97 8.56 5.88 -16.17
CA PHE A 97 7.28 6.03 -15.49
C PHE A 97 6.14 5.36 -16.27
N PHE A 98 6.16 5.45 -17.61
CA PHE A 98 5.17 4.81 -18.48
C PHE A 98 5.44 3.32 -18.73
N SER A 99 6.69 2.85 -18.64
CA SER A 99 7.11 1.46 -18.78
C SER A 99 6.78 0.62 -17.54
N ASN A 100 6.77 1.23 -16.35
CA ASN A 100 6.20 0.62 -15.15
C ASN A 100 4.67 0.55 -15.17
N LEU A 101 4.04 1.14 -16.19
CA LEU A 101 2.60 1.30 -16.33
C LEU A 101 2.15 0.68 -17.68
N ASP A 102 3.01 -0.17 -18.25
CA ASP A 102 3.00 -0.64 -19.64
C ASP A 102 1.97 -1.77 -19.84
N GLY A 103 0.68 -1.42 -19.84
CA GLY A 103 -0.41 -2.27 -20.35
C GLY A 103 -0.78 -3.50 -19.51
N ASP A 104 0.12 -4.02 -18.67
CA ASP A 104 -0.14 -5.18 -17.80
C ASP A 104 -1.22 -4.90 -16.75
N LYS A 105 -1.45 -3.63 -16.42
CA LYS A 105 -2.55 -3.21 -15.52
C LYS A 105 -3.94 -3.58 -16.07
N PHE A 106 -4.07 -3.74 -17.39
CA PHE A 106 -5.31 -4.11 -18.07
C PHE A 106 -5.26 -5.50 -18.70
N ASN A 107 -4.30 -6.34 -18.32
CA ASN A 107 -4.29 -7.77 -18.68
C ASN A 107 -5.26 -8.54 -17.77
N LEU A 108 -6.53 -8.14 -17.86
CA LEU A 108 -7.63 -8.73 -17.11
C LEU A 108 -7.95 -10.11 -17.69
N LYS A 109 -7.94 -11.11 -16.81
CA LYS A 109 -8.43 -12.44 -17.13
C LYS A 109 -9.86 -12.53 -16.61
N LEU A 110 -10.74 -13.12 -17.42
CA LEU A 110 -12.09 -13.45 -16.99
C LEU A 110 -12.03 -14.35 -15.74
N PRO A 111 -12.97 -14.21 -14.79
CA PRO A 111 -13.01 -15.07 -13.61
C PRO A 111 -13.19 -16.55 -13.98
N ALA A 112 -12.63 -17.45 -13.16
CA ALA A 112 -12.84 -18.90 -13.32
C ALA A 112 -14.33 -19.31 -13.25
N ALA A 113 -15.18 -18.46 -12.68
CA ALA A 113 -16.64 -18.66 -12.65
C ALA A 113 -17.27 -18.70 -14.06
N VAL A 114 -16.61 -18.10 -15.07
CA VAL A 114 -17.01 -18.20 -16.47
C VAL A 114 -16.85 -19.63 -16.97
N ASP A 115 -15.68 -20.23 -16.76
CA ASP A 115 -15.40 -21.62 -17.15
C ASP A 115 -16.34 -22.60 -16.43
N GLU A 116 -16.54 -22.39 -15.12
CA GLU A 116 -17.47 -23.20 -14.32
C GLU A 116 -18.92 -23.13 -14.84
N TYR A 117 -19.37 -21.95 -15.30
CA TYR A 117 -20.70 -21.81 -15.89
C TYR A 117 -20.84 -22.65 -17.15
N TYR A 118 -19.86 -22.60 -18.06
CA TYR A 118 -19.89 -23.40 -19.27
C TYR A 118 -19.80 -24.91 -19.00
N GLU A 119 -19.08 -25.33 -17.96
CA GLU A 119 -19.10 -26.73 -17.50
C GLU A 119 -20.49 -27.17 -17.00
N VAL A 120 -21.20 -26.30 -16.27
CA VAL A 120 -22.57 -26.59 -15.82
C VAL A 120 -23.55 -26.56 -16.99
N LYS A 121 -23.37 -25.64 -17.94
CA LYS A 121 -24.17 -25.55 -19.17
C LYS A 121 -24.04 -26.81 -20.01
N ALA A 122 -22.81 -27.25 -20.28
CA ALA A 122 -22.55 -28.48 -21.02
C ALA A 122 -23.21 -29.71 -20.36
N LYS A 123 -23.12 -29.84 -19.02
CA LYS A 123 -23.79 -30.92 -18.30
C LYS A 123 -25.31 -30.87 -18.42
N CYS A 124 -25.91 -29.69 -18.33
CA CYS A 124 -27.36 -29.54 -18.47
C CYS A 124 -27.80 -29.87 -19.91
N GLU A 125 -27.04 -29.45 -20.92
CA GLU A 125 -27.30 -29.78 -22.32
C GLU A 125 -27.16 -31.29 -22.59
N GLU A 126 -26.15 -31.95 -22.03
CA GLU A 126 -25.99 -33.41 -22.07
C GLU A 126 -27.18 -34.15 -21.40
N GLU A 127 -27.75 -33.56 -20.36
CA GLU A 127 -28.93 -34.08 -19.65
C GLU A 127 -30.25 -33.73 -20.37
N GLY A 128 -30.19 -33.03 -21.50
CA GLY A 128 -31.34 -32.75 -22.38
C GLY A 128 -32.00 -31.38 -22.17
N TRP A 129 -31.34 -30.43 -21.52
CA TRP A 129 -31.79 -29.05 -21.47
C TRP A 129 -31.52 -28.33 -22.81
N GLU A 130 -32.48 -27.53 -23.28
CA GLU A 130 -32.34 -26.70 -24.47
C GLU A 130 -32.45 -25.20 -24.13
N PRO A 131 -31.65 -24.32 -24.76
CA PRO A 131 -31.77 -22.88 -24.59
C PRO A 131 -33.18 -22.36 -24.90
N GLY A 132 -33.71 -21.50 -24.03
CA GLY A 132 -35.06 -20.92 -24.18
C GLY A 132 -36.20 -21.86 -23.76
N GLN A 133 -35.90 -23.06 -23.27
CA GLN A 133 -36.92 -23.93 -22.66
C GLN A 133 -37.46 -23.25 -21.41
N ALA A 134 -38.76 -22.92 -21.38
CA ALA A 134 -39.36 -22.33 -20.19
C ALA A 134 -39.51 -23.39 -19.08
N PRO A 135 -39.44 -22.99 -17.80
CA PRO A 135 -39.68 -23.91 -16.69
C PRO A 135 -41.08 -24.52 -16.77
N GLU A 136 -41.16 -25.86 -16.89
CA GLU A 136 -42.43 -26.59 -16.99
C GLU A 136 -43.33 -26.29 -15.78
N GLY A 137 -44.53 -25.77 -16.05
CA GLY A 137 -45.51 -25.45 -15.01
C GLY A 137 -45.18 -24.22 -14.15
N GLY A 138 -44.24 -23.37 -14.56
CA GLY A 138 -43.86 -22.15 -13.83
C GLY A 138 -43.01 -22.41 -12.58
N GLN A 139 -42.59 -23.67 -12.35
CA GLN A 139 -41.66 -24.04 -11.30
C GLN A 139 -40.26 -24.27 -11.92
N PRO A 140 -39.19 -23.65 -11.39
CA PRO A 140 -37.86 -23.82 -11.96
C PRO A 140 -37.41 -25.28 -11.83
N ASN A 141 -37.15 -25.94 -12.97
CA ASN A 141 -36.53 -27.27 -13.06
C ASN A 141 -35.13 -27.25 -12.39
N THR A 142 -34.61 -28.42 -12.04
CA THR A 142 -33.24 -28.63 -11.56
C THR A 142 -32.22 -27.95 -12.48
N HIS A 143 -32.28 -28.14 -13.80
CA HIS A 143 -31.34 -27.48 -14.74
C HIS A 143 -31.44 -25.96 -14.68
N HIS A 144 -32.66 -25.39 -14.68
CA HIS A 144 -32.85 -23.94 -14.51
C HIS A 144 -32.21 -23.41 -13.23
N ARG A 145 -32.38 -24.13 -12.10
CA ARG A 145 -31.77 -23.72 -10.82
C ARG A 145 -30.25 -23.78 -10.86
N LEU A 146 -29.69 -24.84 -11.42
CA LEU A 146 -28.23 -25.03 -11.54
C LEU A 146 -27.61 -23.96 -12.44
N LEU A 147 -28.18 -23.74 -13.62
CA LEU A 147 -27.74 -22.71 -14.56
C LEU A 147 -27.90 -21.30 -13.99
N ALA A 148 -29.04 -21.01 -13.35
CA ALA A 148 -29.26 -19.70 -12.73
C ALA A 148 -28.27 -19.44 -11.58
N GLN A 149 -27.96 -20.46 -10.77
CA GLN A 149 -26.99 -20.34 -9.70
C GLN A 149 -25.56 -20.14 -10.24
N ALA A 150 -25.17 -20.89 -11.27
CA ALA A 150 -23.87 -20.76 -11.91
C ALA A 150 -23.72 -19.39 -12.59
N LEU A 151 -24.73 -18.93 -13.32
CA LEU A 151 -24.73 -17.60 -13.95
C LEU A 151 -24.67 -16.49 -12.89
N MET A 152 -25.45 -16.60 -11.81
CA MET A 152 -25.39 -15.65 -10.70
C MET A 152 -23.98 -15.59 -10.06
N LYS A 153 -23.30 -16.73 -9.93
CA LYS A 153 -21.91 -16.79 -9.44
C LYS A 153 -20.95 -16.07 -10.39
N ARG A 154 -21.10 -16.27 -11.71
CA ARG A 154 -20.37 -15.54 -12.77
C ARG A 154 -20.58 -14.03 -12.64
N CYS A 155 -21.84 -13.57 -12.64
CA CYS A 155 -22.14 -12.13 -12.50
C CYS A 155 -21.54 -11.51 -11.23
N ILE A 156 -21.59 -12.21 -10.09
CA ILE A 156 -21.01 -11.73 -8.83
C ILE A 156 -19.48 -11.58 -8.92
N ALA A 157 -18.82 -12.48 -9.65
CA ALA A 157 -17.38 -12.43 -9.87
C ALA A 157 -16.96 -11.32 -10.86
N ASP A 158 -17.83 -10.96 -11.80
CA ASP A 158 -17.58 -9.91 -12.79
C ASP A 158 -17.78 -8.49 -12.24
N ILE A 159 -18.62 -8.30 -11.23
CA ILE A 159 -18.93 -7.00 -10.63
C ILE A 159 -17.69 -6.17 -10.26
N PRO A 160 -16.67 -6.71 -9.58
CA PRO A 160 -15.45 -5.96 -9.29
C PRO A 160 -14.74 -5.43 -10.54
N ILE A 161 -14.72 -6.23 -11.62
CA ILE A 161 -14.08 -5.88 -12.89
C ILE A 161 -14.90 -4.79 -13.60
N VAL A 162 -16.22 -5.01 -13.75
CA VAL A 162 -17.15 -4.03 -14.34
C VAL A 162 -17.07 -2.70 -13.60
N THR A 163 -17.13 -2.73 -12.27
CA THR A 163 -17.04 -1.53 -11.43
C THR A 163 -15.69 -0.82 -11.58
N HIS A 164 -14.59 -1.58 -11.72
CA HIS A 164 -13.27 -1.00 -11.92
C HIS A 164 -13.18 -0.27 -13.27
N ILE A 165 -13.60 -0.92 -14.37
CA ILE A 165 -13.56 -0.30 -15.70
C ILE A 165 -14.46 0.92 -15.80
N GLN A 166 -15.68 0.86 -15.25
CA GLN A 166 -16.60 2.01 -15.24
C GLN A 166 -16.01 3.21 -14.48
N ARG A 167 -15.32 2.97 -13.36
CA ARG A 167 -14.67 4.02 -12.57
C ARG A 167 -13.48 4.64 -13.30
N GLU A 168 -12.67 3.82 -13.97
CA GLU A 168 -11.46 4.26 -14.66
C GLU A 168 -11.73 4.90 -16.03
N SER A 169 -12.87 4.60 -16.68
CA SER A 169 -13.17 5.05 -18.05
C SER A 169 -13.10 6.57 -18.23
N ALA A 170 -13.74 7.35 -17.35
CA ALA A 170 -13.69 8.82 -17.44
C ALA A 170 -12.28 9.37 -17.20
N GLY A 171 -11.54 8.79 -16.26
CA GLY A 171 -10.17 9.20 -15.95
C GLY A 171 -9.21 8.89 -17.10
N MET A 172 -9.33 7.70 -17.69
CA MET A 172 -8.46 7.27 -18.78
C MET A 172 -8.71 8.06 -20.07
N ASN A 173 -9.97 8.36 -20.40
CA ASN A 173 -10.34 9.24 -21.51
C ASN A 173 -9.72 10.64 -21.37
N LYS A 174 -9.72 11.18 -20.14
CA LYS A 174 -9.11 12.48 -19.84
C LYS A 174 -7.59 12.44 -19.98
N LEU A 175 -6.94 11.40 -19.45
CA LEU A 175 -5.49 11.23 -19.58
C LEU A 175 -5.06 11.11 -21.05
N TYR A 176 -5.83 10.41 -21.88
CA TYR A 176 -5.54 10.28 -23.30
C TYR A 176 -5.69 11.61 -24.05
N SER A 177 -6.80 12.32 -23.84
CA SER A 177 -7.03 13.63 -24.48
C SER A 177 -6.00 14.69 -24.08
N GLN A 178 -5.44 14.60 -22.87
CA GLN A 178 -4.37 15.48 -22.39
C GLN A 178 -2.95 14.98 -22.74
N SER A 179 -2.82 13.91 -23.54
CA SER A 179 -1.54 13.28 -23.88
C SER A 179 -0.70 12.87 -22.64
N MET A 180 -1.38 12.57 -21.52
CA MET A 180 -0.78 12.15 -20.25
C MET A 180 -0.74 10.62 -20.07
N CYS A 181 -1.23 9.85 -21.03
CA CYS A 181 -1.02 8.41 -21.11
C CYS A 181 -0.55 8.00 -22.52
N SER A 182 0.17 6.89 -22.60
CA SER A 182 0.64 6.37 -23.88
C SER A 182 -0.52 5.79 -24.71
N VAL A 183 -0.37 5.81 -26.03
CA VAL A 183 -1.32 5.19 -26.96
C VAL A 183 -1.47 3.69 -26.69
N LYS A 184 -0.39 3.02 -26.27
CA LYS A 184 -0.41 1.58 -25.93
C LYS A 184 -1.30 1.31 -24.72
N GLN A 185 -1.18 2.13 -23.66
CA GLN A 185 -2.05 2.04 -22.48
C GLN A 185 -3.50 2.32 -22.82
N TRP A 186 -3.76 3.37 -23.60
CA TRP A 186 -5.11 3.69 -24.06
C TRP A 186 -5.75 2.53 -24.82
N LYS A 187 -5.02 1.94 -25.78
CA LYS A 187 -5.50 0.76 -26.52
C LYS A 187 -5.72 -0.46 -25.62
N SER A 188 -4.85 -0.68 -24.63
CA SER A 188 -5.04 -1.79 -23.67
C SER A 188 -6.30 -1.59 -22.82
N PHE A 189 -6.57 -0.34 -22.41
CA PHE A 189 -7.80 0.00 -21.70
C PHE A 189 -9.03 -0.23 -22.59
N GLN A 190 -9.02 0.25 -23.84
CA GLN A 190 -10.12 0.04 -24.78
C GLN A 190 -10.38 -1.44 -25.07
N ALA A 191 -9.32 -2.25 -25.21
CA ALA A 191 -9.46 -3.69 -25.38
C ALA A 191 -10.12 -4.35 -24.17
N CYS A 192 -9.74 -3.92 -22.96
CA CYS A 192 -10.38 -4.39 -21.75
C CYS A 192 -11.83 -3.92 -21.60
N GLU A 193 -12.12 -2.66 -21.94
CA GLU A 193 -13.48 -2.11 -21.93
C GLU A 193 -14.39 -2.85 -22.92
N ALA A 194 -13.87 -3.18 -24.11
CA ALA A 194 -14.57 -4.00 -25.09
C ALA A 194 -14.83 -5.43 -24.57
N MET A 195 -13.83 -6.06 -23.94
CA MET A 195 -13.97 -7.40 -23.34
C MET A 195 -15.04 -7.43 -22.25
N VAL A 196 -15.02 -6.46 -21.32
CA VAL A 196 -16.00 -6.36 -20.23
C VAL A 196 -17.39 -6.02 -20.76
N SER A 197 -17.49 -5.19 -21.81
CA SER A 197 -18.78 -4.89 -22.44
C SER A 197 -19.37 -6.11 -23.13
N ALA A 198 -18.54 -6.91 -23.82
CA ALA A 198 -18.96 -8.17 -24.42
C ALA A 198 -19.46 -9.17 -23.35
N GLU A 199 -18.71 -9.33 -22.27
CA GLU A 199 -19.09 -10.19 -21.13
C GLU A 199 -20.46 -9.79 -20.56
N VAL A 200 -20.73 -8.50 -20.39
CA VAL A 200 -22.02 -8.01 -19.87
C VAL A 200 -23.18 -8.38 -20.80
N GLU A 201 -23.00 -8.26 -22.12
CA GLU A 201 -24.03 -8.61 -23.10
C GLU A 201 -24.20 -10.13 -23.24
N GLU A 202 -23.11 -10.92 -23.16
CA GLU A 202 -23.17 -12.38 -23.14
C GLU A 202 -23.97 -12.88 -21.94
N VAL A 203 -23.66 -12.39 -20.74
CA VAL A 203 -24.41 -12.71 -19.51
C VAL A 203 -25.89 -12.35 -19.63
N ARG A 204 -26.22 -11.23 -20.29
CA ARG A 204 -27.63 -10.86 -20.53
C ARG A 204 -28.31 -11.83 -21.49
N ALA A 205 -27.65 -12.19 -22.60
CA ALA A 205 -28.18 -13.15 -23.54
C ALA A 205 -28.41 -14.51 -22.87
N GLU A 206 -27.44 -15.01 -22.11
CA GLU A 206 -27.53 -16.26 -21.34
C GLU A 206 -28.62 -16.21 -20.27
N ALA A 207 -28.81 -15.07 -19.60
CA ALA A 207 -29.90 -14.91 -18.65
C ALA A 207 -31.26 -15.05 -19.32
N ASP A 208 -31.43 -14.46 -20.51
CA ASP A 208 -32.67 -14.59 -21.29
C ASP A 208 -32.86 -15.98 -21.89
N GLU A 209 -31.79 -16.72 -22.19
CA GLU A 209 -31.84 -18.15 -22.57
C GLU A 209 -32.35 -19.03 -21.42
N ILE A 210 -31.98 -18.70 -20.17
CA ILE A 210 -32.42 -19.44 -18.98
C ILE A 210 -33.85 -19.07 -18.60
N GLU A 211 -34.17 -17.78 -18.58
CA GLU A 211 -35.51 -17.30 -18.25
C GLU A 211 -35.80 -15.98 -19.01
N PRO A 212 -36.85 -15.95 -19.86
CA PRO A 212 -37.17 -14.75 -20.62
C PRO A 212 -37.39 -13.51 -19.74
N GLY A 213 -36.62 -12.45 -19.97
CA GLY A 213 -36.72 -11.19 -19.25
C GLY A 213 -35.83 -11.11 -18.01
N TRP A 214 -35.11 -12.18 -17.66
CA TRP A 214 -34.19 -12.19 -16.53
C TRP A 214 -32.95 -11.31 -16.76
N SER A 215 -32.57 -11.06 -18.03
CA SER A 215 -31.46 -10.15 -18.40
C SER A 215 -31.58 -8.75 -17.79
N ASN A 216 -32.80 -8.25 -17.61
CA ASN A 216 -33.07 -6.94 -17.06
C ASN A 216 -32.79 -6.83 -15.55
N VAL A 217 -32.80 -7.97 -14.83
CA VAL A 217 -32.73 -7.98 -13.36
C VAL A 217 -31.52 -8.72 -12.81
N VAL A 218 -30.89 -9.60 -13.59
CA VAL A 218 -29.77 -10.45 -13.17
C VAL A 218 -28.61 -9.64 -12.57
N TRP A 219 -28.19 -8.56 -13.23
CA TRP A 219 -27.10 -7.70 -12.74
C TRP A 219 -27.46 -6.94 -11.46
N ARG A 220 -28.72 -6.48 -11.33
CA ARG A 220 -29.19 -5.81 -10.11
C ARG A 220 -29.21 -6.79 -8.93
N GLN A 221 -29.68 -8.02 -9.16
CA GLN A 221 -29.65 -9.08 -8.15
C GLN A 221 -28.21 -9.43 -7.77
N ALA A 222 -27.32 -9.62 -8.75
CA ALA A 222 -25.91 -9.89 -8.52
C ALA A 222 -25.25 -8.78 -7.69
N MET A 223 -25.55 -7.50 -7.96
CA MET A 223 -25.01 -6.37 -7.20
C MET A 223 -25.48 -6.37 -5.74
N GLN A 224 -26.74 -6.70 -5.48
CA GLN A 224 -27.27 -6.86 -4.12
C GLN A 224 -26.54 -8.00 -3.38
N TYR A 225 -26.37 -9.16 -4.03
CA TYR A 225 -25.64 -10.29 -3.46
C TYR A 225 -24.16 -9.98 -3.21
N HIS A 226 -23.48 -9.32 -4.15
CA HIS A 226 -22.09 -8.90 -4.00
C HIS A 226 -21.89 -8.01 -2.77
N ASN A 227 -22.76 -7.01 -2.59
CA ASN A 227 -22.70 -6.12 -1.43
C ASN A 227 -22.96 -6.87 -0.11
N MET A 228 -23.92 -7.79 -0.08
CA MET A 228 -24.21 -8.63 1.09
C MET A 228 -23.02 -9.53 1.43
N LEU A 229 -22.42 -10.20 0.44
CA LEU A 229 -21.25 -11.06 0.62
C LEU A 229 -20.05 -10.28 1.14
N LYS A 230 -19.79 -9.10 0.55
CA LYS A 230 -18.72 -8.20 0.98
C LYS A 230 -18.90 -7.75 2.43
N GLN A 231 -20.12 -7.37 2.82
CA GLN A 231 -20.43 -6.99 4.20
C GLN A 231 -20.20 -8.17 5.17
N LYS A 232 -20.61 -9.39 4.79
CA LYS A 232 -20.42 -10.59 5.60
C LYS A 232 -18.94 -10.96 5.74
N GLU A 233 -18.16 -10.84 4.66
CA GLU A 233 -16.72 -11.08 4.68
C GLU A 233 -16.00 -10.06 5.57
N GLU A 234 -16.33 -8.78 5.45
CA GLU A 234 -15.76 -7.72 6.28
C GLU A 234 -16.10 -7.94 7.76
N GLN A 235 -17.35 -8.31 8.06
CA GLN A 235 -17.78 -8.62 9.43
C GLN A 235 -17.05 -9.86 9.98
N ALA A 236 -16.89 -10.91 9.18
CA ALA A 236 -16.16 -12.12 9.56
C ALA A 236 -14.66 -11.82 9.79
N LYS A 237 -14.05 -10.99 8.93
CA LYS A 237 -12.66 -10.56 9.07
C LYS A 237 -12.47 -9.68 10.31
N ALA A 238 -13.40 -8.78 10.59
CA ALA A 238 -13.39 -7.96 11.80
C ALA A 238 -13.53 -8.83 13.08
N GLN A 239 -14.42 -9.84 13.05
CA GLN A 239 -14.57 -10.79 14.14
C GLN A 239 -13.32 -11.65 14.34
N ALA A 240 -12.72 -12.16 13.27
CA ALA A 240 -11.47 -12.92 13.34
C ALA A 240 -10.32 -12.07 13.88
N ALA A 241 -10.19 -10.82 13.42
CA ALA A 241 -9.20 -9.88 13.94
C ALA A 241 -9.42 -9.57 15.43
N ALA A 242 -10.66 -9.41 15.87
CA ALA A 242 -11.00 -9.23 17.28
C ALA A 242 -10.65 -10.46 18.13
N GLN A 243 -10.91 -11.67 17.62
CA GLN A 243 -10.52 -12.92 18.29
C GLN A 243 -9.01 -13.07 18.41
N VAL A 244 -8.25 -12.78 17.34
CA VAL A 244 -6.78 -12.83 17.37
C VAL A 244 -6.23 -11.82 18.39
N LYS A 245 -6.78 -10.60 18.43
CA LYS A 245 -6.40 -9.59 19.44
C LYS A 245 -6.71 -10.07 20.85
N ALA A 246 -7.91 -10.62 21.09
CA ALA A 246 -8.28 -11.14 22.41
C ALA A 246 -7.39 -12.32 22.85
N ILE A 247 -6.99 -13.19 21.93
CA ILE A 247 -6.05 -14.29 22.22
C ILE A 247 -4.65 -13.75 22.54
N ALA A 248 -4.18 -12.76 21.77
CA ALA A 248 -2.89 -12.12 22.02
C ALA A 248 -2.85 -11.40 23.38
N GLU A 249 -3.91 -10.69 23.75
CA GLU A 249 -4.06 -10.05 25.06
C GLU A 249 -4.07 -11.07 26.20
N LYS A 250 -4.80 -12.18 26.04
CA LYS A 250 -4.80 -13.27 27.04
C LYS A 250 -3.42 -13.90 27.20
N LYS A 251 -2.70 -14.16 26.11
CA LYS A 251 -1.32 -14.68 26.16
C LYS A 251 -0.39 -13.70 26.86
N LYS A 252 -0.44 -12.42 26.51
CA LYS A 252 0.36 -11.39 27.16
C LYS A 252 0.07 -11.32 28.67
N ALA A 253 -1.20 -11.35 29.06
CA ALA A 253 -1.57 -11.34 30.48
C ALA A 253 -1.12 -12.61 31.22
N GLU A 254 -1.08 -13.77 30.56
CA GLU A 254 -0.55 -15.01 31.13
C GLU A 254 0.98 -14.97 31.28
N ASP A 255 1.68 -14.47 30.26
CA ASP A 255 3.14 -14.30 30.27
C ASP A 255 3.57 -13.30 31.35
N ASP A 256 2.84 -12.18 31.50
CA ASP A 256 3.08 -11.19 32.56
C ASP A 256 2.89 -11.82 33.96
N LYS A 257 1.88 -12.68 34.13
CA LYS A 257 1.68 -13.42 35.39
C LYS A 257 2.81 -14.41 35.67
N LYS A 258 3.24 -15.18 34.68
CA LYS A 258 4.36 -16.12 34.81
C LYS A 258 5.66 -15.39 35.12
N ALA A 259 5.92 -14.26 34.46
CA ALA A 259 7.09 -13.43 34.72
C ALA A 259 7.06 -12.86 36.15
N ALA A 260 5.91 -12.40 36.63
CA ALA A 260 5.75 -11.92 38.01
C ALA A 260 5.96 -13.03 39.05
N GLU A 261 5.45 -14.24 38.80
CA GLU A 261 5.64 -15.40 39.68
C GLU A 261 7.10 -15.85 39.71
N GLN A 262 7.76 -15.89 38.54
CA GLN A 262 9.17 -16.24 38.43
C GLN A 262 10.09 -15.21 39.10
N ALA A 263 9.75 -13.91 39.01
CA ALA A 263 10.45 -12.85 39.73
C ALA A 263 10.34 -13.04 41.25
N ARG A 264 9.15 -13.37 41.76
CA ARG A 264 8.95 -13.67 43.19
C ARG A 264 9.73 -14.91 43.64
N TYR A 265 9.73 -15.97 42.84
CA TYR A 265 10.51 -17.17 43.14
C TYR A 265 12.01 -16.87 43.22
N ASN A 266 12.54 -16.12 42.27
CA ASN A 266 13.95 -15.72 42.26
C ASN A 266 14.33 -14.84 43.46
N GLU A 267 13.44 -13.93 43.87
CA GLU A 267 13.66 -13.09 45.05
C GLU A 267 13.68 -13.91 46.35
N ILE A 268 12.75 -14.85 46.51
CA ILE A 268 12.72 -15.76 47.66
C ILE A 268 13.98 -16.63 47.68
N LYS A 269 14.37 -17.18 46.52
CA LYS A 269 15.57 -18.01 46.41
C LYS A 269 16.82 -17.23 46.82
N LYS A 270 16.97 -15.98 46.35
CA LYS A 270 18.08 -15.11 46.74
C LYS A 270 18.13 -14.89 48.26
N LYS A 271 16.99 -14.61 48.89
CA LYS A 271 16.90 -14.44 50.36
C LYS A 271 17.31 -15.70 51.13
N VAL A 272 16.94 -16.88 50.63
CA VAL A 272 17.33 -18.17 51.24
C VAL A 272 18.83 -18.41 51.08
N ASP A 273 19.39 -18.15 49.89
CA ASP A 273 20.82 -18.32 49.63
C ASP A 273 21.68 -17.34 50.46
N ASP A 274 21.25 -16.08 50.58
CA ASP A 274 21.90 -15.06 51.40
C ASP A 274 21.89 -15.43 52.89
N GLU A 275 20.76 -15.94 53.41
CA GLU A 275 20.65 -16.39 54.80
C GLU A 275 21.51 -17.64 55.06
N LYS A 276 21.54 -18.58 54.11
CA LYS A 276 22.40 -19.75 54.19
C LYS A 276 23.89 -19.37 54.18
N ALA A 277 24.28 -18.38 53.38
CA ALA A 277 25.64 -17.85 53.38
C ALA A 277 25.98 -17.15 54.71
N ARG A 278 25.02 -16.43 55.31
CA ARG A 278 25.17 -15.81 56.63
C ARG A 278 25.40 -16.84 57.73
N ILE A 279 24.60 -17.90 57.75
CA ILE A 279 24.75 -19.01 58.71
C ILE A 279 26.12 -19.69 58.54
N ALA A 280 26.51 -20.01 57.30
CA ALA A 280 27.81 -20.65 57.04
C ALA A 280 29.01 -19.77 57.45
N ASN A 281 28.92 -18.45 57.28
CA ASN A 281 29.95 -17.53 57.77
C ASN A 281 29.96 -17.44 59.30
N ALA A 282 28.80 -17.41 59.95
CA ALA A 282 28.71 -17.42 61.41
C ALA A 282 29.31 -18.71 62.01
N GLU A 283 29.06 -19.86 61.40
CA GLU A 283 29.67 -21.15 61.81
C GLU A 283 31.19 -21.14 61.66
N LYS A 284 31.71 -20.59 60.55
CA LYS A 284 33.17 -20.46 60.35
C LYS A 284 33.82 -19.56 61.41
N VAL A 285 33.20 -18.42 61.71
CA VAL A 285 33.70 -17.49 62.74
C VAL A 285 33.62 -18.12 64.13
N ALA A 286 32.53 -18.83 64.45
CA ALA A 286 32.41 -19.55 65.70
C ALA A 286 33.47 -20.66 65.84
N ALA A 287 33.71 -21.43 64.77
CA ALA A 287 34.76 -22.45 64.76
C ALA A 287 36.17 -21.85 64.92
N GLU A 288 36.43 -20.67 64.36
CA GLU A 288 37.72 -19.99 64.51
C GLU A 288 37.93 -19.45 65.93
N LEU A 289 36.88 -18.89 66.56
CA LEU A 289 36.92 -18.46 67.95
C LEU A 289 37.19 -19.61 68.92
N VAL A 290 36.53 -20.76 68.73
CA VAL A 290 36.79 -21.97 69.53
C VAL A 290 38.24 -22.42 69.36
N LYS A 291 38.76 -22.40 68.14
CA LYS A 291 40.15 -22.76 67.85
C LYS A 291 41.16 -21.77 68.46
N GLN A 292 40.82 -20.48 68.54
CA GLN A 292 41.64 -19.48 69.24
C GLN A 292 41.62 -19.69 70.75
N GLU A 293 40.46 -19.97 71.36
CA GLU A 293 40.37 -20.31 72.78
C GLU A 293 41.20 -21.55 73.15
N GLU A 294 41.20 -22.59 72.30
CA GLU A 294 42.01 -23.78 72.52
C GLU A 294 43.51 -23.46 72.47
N ARG A 295 43.96 -22.65 71.50
CA ARG A 295 45.36 -22.19 71.44
C ARG A 295 45.75 -21.33 72.63
N GLU A 296 44.85 -20.50 73.15
CA GLU A 296 45.11 -19.68 74.35
C GLU A 296 45.15 -20.52 75.64
N LYS A 297 44.31 -21.55 75.74
CA LYS A 297 44.36 -22.52 76.85
C LYS A 297 45.66 -23.33 76.81
N ASP A 298 46.11 -23.73 75.61
CA ASP A 298 47.38 -24.43 75.42
C ASP A 298 48.59 -23.52 75.65
N SER A 299 48.55 -22.25 75.23
CA SER A 299 49.63 -21.29 75.48
C SER A 299 49.73 -20.90 76.96
N LYS A 300 48.59 -20.80 77.69
CA LYS A 300 48.59 -20.64 79.17
C LYS A 300 49.12 -21.87 79.90
N LYS A 301 48.86 -23.10 79.41
CA LYS A 301 49.49 -24.33 79.92
C LYS A 301 50.98 -24.39 79.60
N ALA A 302 51.42 -23.91 78.43
CA ALA A 302 52.85 -23.84 78.08
C ALA A 302 53.60 -22.76 78.88
N PHE A 303 52.98 -21.62 79.17
CA PHE A 303 53.58 -20.54 79.98
C PHE A 303 53.66 -20.88 81.48
N SER A 304 52.72 -21.69 81.99
CA SER A 304 52.77 -22.17 83.39
C SER A 304 53.67 -23.40 83.59
N GLY A 305 54.29 -23.93 82.53
CA GLY A 305 54.86 -25.28 82.50
C GLY A 305 56.35 -25.38 82.20
N LYS A 306 57.22 -24.40 82.47
CA LYS A 306 58.70 -24.64 82.52
C LYS A 306 59.52 -23.53 83.19
N GLY A 307 60.04 -23.81 84.40
CA GLY A 307 61.27 -23.25 85.02
C GLY A 307 61.24 -21.76 85.40
N GLY A 308 61.43 -21.34 86.65
CA GLY A 308 62.43 -21.83 87.59
C GLY A 308 63.84 -21.42 87.13
N SER A 309 64.32 -20.25 87.56
CA SER A 309 65.73 -19.87 87.82
C SER A 309 66.12 -18.47 87.29
N GLY A 310 66.22 -17.51 88.23
CA GLY A 310 67.36 -16.59 88.35
C GLY A 310 67.65 -15.53 87.28
N MET A 311 67.40 -14.25 87.63
CA MET A 311 68.35 -13.13 87.45
C MET A 311 67.78 -11.88 88.17
N LYS A 312 68.25 -11.58 89.38
CA LYS A 312 69.38 -10.71 89.76
C LYS A 312 69.13 -9.20 89.61
N LYS A 313 69.12 -8.56 90.78
CA LYS A 313 69.31 -7.13 91.11
C LYS A 313 70.38 -6.42 90.26
N GLY A 314 70.14 -5.12 90.05
CA GLY A 314 71.10 -4.09 89.60
C GLY A 314 70.45 -3.22 88.51
N PHE A 315 70.50 -1.89 88.49
CA PHE A 315 71.33 -0.90 89.17
C PHE A 315 70.66 0.48 88.94
N LEU A 316 70.96 1.47 89.79
CA LEU A 316 70.55 2.88 89.64
C LEU A 316 71.03 3.50 88.32
N GLY A 317 70.33 4.54 87.85
CA GLY A 317 70.77 5.48 86.81
C GLY A 317 69.65 6.37 86.35
#